data_AF-A0A0W1EF09-F1
#
_entry.id   AF-A0A0W1EF09-F1
#
_cell.length_a   1.000
_cell.length_b   1.000
_cell.length_c   1.000
_cell.angle_alpha   90.00
_cell.angle_beta   90.00
_cell.angle_gamma   90.00
#
_symmetry.space_group_name_H-M   'P 1'
#
loop_
_entity.id
_entity.type
_entity.pdbx_description
1 polymer ?
#
loop_
_entity_poly.entity_id
_entity_poly.type
_entity_poly.pdbx_seq_one_letter_code
_entity_poly.pdbx_strand_id
1 'polypeptide(L)'
;MMVKNKLMVAMIAGASLFIADAASAQWLNSTLDAQRADNLRKHQQRQAQKAAEKQKQPQPKATTPRPLTRAERKAAWSIHEAEYRRRAVRDGYASADRWFEERVRAAIANGGQAK
;
A
#
# COMPACT_ATOMS: atom_id res chain seq x y z
N MET A 1 -44.08 -46.52 -61.83
CA MET A 1 -43.40 -47.07 -60.63
C MET A 1 -43.59 -46.10 -59.48
N MET A 2 -43.99 -46.63 -58.31
CA MET A 2 -44.07 -45.97 -56.99
C MET A 2 -42.76 -45.22 -56.66
N VAL A 3 -42.74 -44.13 -55.87
CA VAL A 3 -43.01 -44.09 -54.42
C VAL A 3 -43.55 -42.72 -53.97
N LYS A 4 -44.61 -42.75 -53.15
CA LYS A 4 -45.18 -41.61 -52.42
C LYS A 4 -44.42 -41.42 -51.11
N ASN A 5 -43.64 -40.34 -50.96
CA ASN A 5 -43.08 -39.95 -49.67
C ASN A 5 -44.04 -39.00 -48.94
N LYS A 6 -44.86 -39.58 -48.06
CA LYS A 6 -45.47 -38.86 -46.95
C LYS A 6 -44.40 -38.73 -45.86
N LEU A 7 -44.08 -37.52 -45.43
CA LEU A 7 -44.18 -37.16 -44.00
C LEU A 7 -43.89 -35.67 -43.80
N MET A 8 -44.77 -35.07 -43.02
CA MET A 8 -44.77 -33.71 -42.49
C MET A 8 -43.40 -33.24 -41.97
N VAL A 9 -42.97 -32.07 -42.45
CA VAL A 9 -42.03 -31.21 -41.72
C VAL A 9 -42.81 -30.59 -40.56
N ALA A 10 -42.68 -31.18 -39.38
CA ALA A 10 -43.15 -30.58 -38.15
C ALA A 10 -42.23 -29.40 -37.80
N MET A 11 -42.71 -28.17 -38.01
CA MET A 11 -42.23 -27.02 -37.25
C MET A 11 -42.44 -27.33 -35.77
N ILE A 12 -41.35 -27.48 -35.01
CA ILE A 12 -41.38 -27.27 -33.57
C ILE A 12 -40.65 -25.94 -33.31
N ALA A 13 -41.47 -24.93 -33.05
CA ALA A 13 -41.06 -23.74 -32.33
C ALA A 13 -40.48 -24.14 -30.97
N GLY A 14 -39.42 -23.48 -30.52
CA GLY A 14 -39.00 -23.63 -29.13
C GLY A 14 -37.58 -23.17 -28.86
N ALA A 15 -37.47 -21.94 -28.39
CA ALA A 15 -36.26 -21.38 -27.82
C ALA A 15 -35.61 -22.30 -26.77
N SER A 16 -34.30 -22.50 -26.83
CA SER A 16 -33.41 -22.81 -25.68
C SER A 16 -31.94 -22.89 -26.15
N LEU A 17 -31.36 -21.77 -26.58
CA LEU A 17 -29.89 -21.67 -26.79
C LEU A 17 -29.12 -21.27 -25.52
N PHE A 18 -29.73 -21.33 -24.34
CA PHE A 18 -29.09 -21.00 -23.07
C PHE A 18 -29.60 -21.87 -21.92
N ILE A 19 -29.26 -23.17 -21.93
CA ILE A 19 -29.23 -23.93 -20.68
C ILE A 19 -27.80 -23.88 -20.19
N ALA A 20 -27.48 -22.88 -19.38
CA ALA A 20 -26.31 -22.96 -18.52
C ALA A 20 -26.59 -24.06 -17.50
N ASP A 21 -25.98 -25.22 -17.70
CA ASP A 21 -26.07 -26.35 -16.80
C ASP A 21 -25.55 -25.91 -15.42
N ALA A 22 -26.44 -25.77 -14.44
CA ALA A 22 -26.08 -25.29 -13.10
C ALA A 22 -25.06 -26.21 -12.40
N ALA A 23 -25.04 -27.50 -12.76
CA ALA A 23 -24.04 -28.45 -12.30
C ALA A 23 -22.64 -28.11 -12.87
N SER A 24 -22.57 -27.61 -14.11
CA SER A 24 -21.33 -27.11 -14.71
C SER A 24 -20.77 -25.84 -14.03
N ALA A 25 -21.65 -25.00 -13.48
CA ALA A 25 -21.24 -23.83 -12.70
C ALA A 25 -20.72 -24.23 -11.29
N GLN A 26 -21.25 -25.31 -10.70
CA GLN A 26 -20.90 -25.77 -9.36
C GLN A 26 -19.45 -26.27 -9.27
N TRP A 27 -18.96 -27.05 -10.26
CA TRP A 27 -17.58 -27.55 -10.25
C TRP A 27 -16.56 -26.44 -10.55
N LEU A 28 -16.91 -25.49 -11.42
CA LEU A 28 -16.10 -24.30 -11.70
C LEU A 28 -15.91 -23.47 -10.44
N ASN A 29 -16.98 -23.26 -9.67
CA ASN A 29 -16.91 -22.51 -8.41
C ASN A 29 -16.05 -23.23 -7.37
N SER A 30 -16.19 -24.56 -7.24
CA SER A 30 -15.39 -25.35 -6.30
C SER A 30 -13.88 -25.31 -6.59
N THR A 31 -13.51 -25.29 -7.88
CA THR A 31 -12.11 -25.22 -8.32
C THR A 31 -11.53 -23.82 -8.09
N LEU A 32 -12.32 -22.79 -8.35
CA LEU A 32 -11.97 -21.39 -8.07
C LEU A 32 -11.78 -21.14 -6.57
N ASP A 33 -12.66 -21.68 -5.73
CA ASP A 33 -12.54 -21.57 -4.27
C ASP A 33 -11.32 -22.33 -3.74
N ALA A 34 -11.01 -23.51 -4.29
CA ALA A 34 -9.78 -24.24 -3.97
C ALA A 34 -8.53 -23.42 -4.33
N GLN A 35 -8.49 -22.80 -5.51
CA GLN A 35 -7.39 -21.92 -5.92
C GLN A 35 -7.27 -20.67 -5.03
N ARG A 36 -8.40 -20.07 -4.65
CA ARG A 36 -8.43 -18.92 -3.73
C ARG A 36 -7.88 -19.29 -2.36
N ALA A 37 -8.28 -20.44 -1.82
CA ALA A 37 -7.79 -20.93 -0.53
C ALA A 37 -6.28 -21.19 -0.56
N ASP A 38 -5.76 -21.79 -1.64
CA ASP A 38 -4.33 -22.05 -1.81
C ASP A 38 -3.53 -20.76 -1.94
N ASN A 39 -4.02 -19.80 -2.72
CA ASN A 39 -3.38 -18.49 -2.86
C ASN A 39 -3.36 -17.72 -1.53
N LEU A 40 -4.46 -17.76 -0.78
CA LEU A 40 -4.55 -17.14 0.54
C LEU A 40 -3.57 -17.79 1.52
N ARG A 41 -3.50 -19.13 1.55
CA ARG A 41 -2.57 -19.87 2.42
C ARG A 41 -1.12 -19.53 2.09
N LYS A 42 -0.74 -19.51 0.81
CA LYS A 42 0.60 -19.09 0.35
C LYS A 42 0.89 -17.63 0.70
N HIS A 43 -0.11 -16.76 0.65
CA HIS A 43 0.04 -15.36 1.03
C HIS A 43 0.28 -15.22 2.54
N GLN A 44 -0.52 -15.89 3.38
CA GLN A 44 -0.35 -15.90 4.83
C GLN A 44 1.00 -16.48 5.26
N GLN A 45 1.44 -17.58 4.65
CA GLN A 45 2.77 -18.15 4.91
C GLN A 45 3.90 -17.16 4.59
N ARG A 46 3.83 -16.46 3.45
CA ARG A 46 4.82 -15.43 3.10
C ARG A 46 4.82 -14.26 4.07
N GLN A 47 3.66 -13.85 4.56
CA GLN A 47 3.59 -12.80 5.58
C GLN A 47 4.21 -13.25 6.90
N ALA A 48 3.92 -14.48 7.35
CA ALA A 48 4.49 -15.04 8.57
C ALA A 48 6.03 -15.18 8.47
N GLN A 49 6.55 -15.60 7.32
CA GLN A 49 7.99 -15.66 7.05
C GLN A 49 8.63 -14.26 7.10
N LYS A 50 8.02 -13.25 6.45
CA LYS A 50 8.51 -11.86 6.50
C LYS A 50 8.47 -11.29 7.92
N ALA A 51 7.46 -11.64 8.72
CA ALA A 51 7.38 -11.21 10.12
C ALA A 51 8.48 -11.87 10.96
N ALA A 52 8.73 -13.17 10.78
CA ALA A 52 9.80 -13.89 11.46
C ALA A 52 11.20 -13.40 11.06
N GLU A 53 11.40 -13.04 9.79
CA GLU A 53 12.65 -12.47 9.29
C GLU A 53 12.89 -11.06 9.85
N LYS A 54 11.86 -10.23 9.93
CA LYS A 54 11.91 -8.91 10.59
C LYS A 54 12.21 -8.99 12.10
N GLN A 55 11.91 -10.10 12.76
CA GLN A 55 12.26 -10.32 14.17
C GLN A 55 13.69 -10.82 14.36
N LYS A 56 14.29 -11.47 13.35
CA LYS A 56 15.67 -11.98 13.40
C LYS A 56 16.72 -10.98 12.92
N GLN A 57 16.34 -9.98 12.14
CA GLN A 57 17.21 -8.85 11.88
C GLN A 57 17.26 -7.97 13.14
N PRO A 58 18.44 -7.72 13.74
CA PRO A 58 18.56 -6.67 14.74
C PRO A 58 18.07 -5.39 14.06
N GLN A 59 16.91 -4.90 14.47
CA GLN A 59 16.42 -3.62 13.98
C GLN A 59 17.55 -2.62 14.24
N PRO A 60 18.12 -1.95 13.23
CA PRO A 60 18.92 -0.77 13.50
C PRO A 60 17.98 0.12 14.33
N LYS A 61 18.35 0.41 15.58
CA LYS A 61 17.64 1.39 16.39
C LYS A 61 17.48 2.59 15.49
N ALA A 62 16.27 2.80 14.98
CA ALA A 62 15.98 3.94 14.13
C ALA A 62 16.13 5.13 15.06
N THR A 63 17.32 5.73 15.07
CA THR A 63 17.61 7.03 15.66
C THR A 63 16.94 8.10 14.81
N THR A 64 15.66 7.90 14.47
CA THR A 64 14.87 8.92 13.82
C THR A 64 14.81 10.07 14.80
N PRO A 65 15.41 11.23 14.48
CA PRO A 65 15.42 12.35 15.40
C PRO A 65 13.98 12.72 15.73
N ARG A 66 13.69 12.97 17.00
CA ARG A 66 12.36 13.42 17.43
C ARG A 66 11.96 14.62 16.57
N PRO A 67 10.73 14.65 16.02
CA PRO A 67 10.24 15.81 15.28
C PRO A 67 10.24 17.05 16.17
N LEU A 68 10.66 18.19 15.61
CA LEU A 68 10.69 19.46 16.32
C LEU A 68 9.27 19.97 16.59
N THR A 69 9.01 20.34 17.84
CA THR A 69 7.71 20.91 18.20
C THR A 69 7.58 22.34 17.65
N ARG A 70 6.35 22.82 17.50
CA ARG A 70 6.09 24.21 17.08
C ARG A 70 6.66 25.22 18.08
N ALA A 71 6.64 24.89 19.37
CA ALA A 71 7.17 25.74 20.44
C ALA A 71 8.69 25.89 20.33
N GLU A 72 9.42 24.79 20.12
CA GLU A 72 10.86 24.79 19.92
C GLU A 72 11.28 25.62 18.71
N ARG A 73 10.56 25.47 17.59
CA ARG A 73 10.79 26.31 16.40
C ARG A 73 10.51 27.78 16.68
N LYS A 74 9.43 28.10 17.38
CA LYS A 74 9.09 29.51 17.69
C LYS A 74 10.14 30.14 18.62
N ALA A 75 10.65 29.41 19.60
CA ALA A 75 11.68 29.90 20.52
C ALA A 75 13.00 30.21 19.80
N ALA A 76 13.38 29.39 18.82
CA ALA A 76 14.60 29.58 18.05
C ALA A 76 14.45 30.55 16.85
N TRP A 77 13.22 30.92 16.49
CA TRP A 77 12.94 31.72 15.30
C TRP A 77 13.62 33.09 15.36
N SER A 78 13.47 33.83 16.46
CA SER A 78 14.03 35.18 16.60
C SER A 78 15.55 35.22 16.47
N ILE A 79 16.24 34.14 16.84
CA ILE A 79 17.70 34.02 16.78
C ILE A 79 18.17 33.76 15.34
N HIS A 80 17.40 33.00 14.56
CA HIS A 80 17.83 32.51 13.24
C HIS A 80 17.10 33.13 12.05
N GLU A 81 16.09 33.97 12.27
CA GLU A 81 15.24 34.53 11.22
C GLU A 81 16.03 35.26 10.12
N ALA A 82 16.97 36.12 10.49
CA ALA A 82 17.75 36.89 9.52
C ALA A 82 18.57 36.00 8.57
N GLU A 83 19.22 34.98 9.13
CA GLU A 83 20.02 34.01 8.36
C GLU A 83 19.15 33.04 7.57
N TYR A 84 17.99 32.65 8.14
CA TYR A 84 16.98 31.87 7.43
C TYR A 84 16.53 32.58 6.16
N ARG A 85 16.19 33.87 6.25
CA ARG A 85 15.77 34.67 5.08
C ARG A 85 16.88 34.78 4.05
N ARG A 86 18.14 35.00 4.46
CA ARG A 86 19.28 35.01 3.54
C ARG A 86 19.43 33.68 2.79
N ARG A 87 19.30 32.56 3.50
CA ARG A 87 19.39 31.21 2.92
C ARG A 87 18.18 30.86 2.06
N ALA A 88 16.99 31.31 2.43
CA ALA A 88 15.80 31.09 1.62
C ALA A 88 15.93 31.76 0.25
N VAL A 89 16.51 32.97 0.19
CA VAL A 89 16.78 33.68 -1.07
C VAL A 89 17.95 33.04 -1.85
N ARG A 90 19.01 32.60 -1.16
CA ARG A 90 20.22 32.06 -1.80
C ARG A 90 20.09 30.61 -2.26
N ASP A 91 19.59 29.75 -1.38
CA ASP A 91 19.62 28.28 -1.51
C ASP A 91 18.20 27.66 -1.62
N GLY A 92 17.16 28.47 -1.49
CA GLY A 92 15.76 28.05 -1.52
C GLY A 92 15.21 27.63 -0.15
N TYR A 93 13.87 27.66 -0.04
CA TYR A 93 13.15 27.40 1.21
C TYR A 93 13.40 26.01 1.81
N ALA A 94 13.49 24.96 0.99
CA ALA A 94 13.73 23.61 1.48
C ALA A 94 15.13 23.45 2.11
N SER A 95 16.13 24.13 1.53
CA SER A 95 17.49 24.14 2.09
C SER A 95 17.54 24.94 3.40
N ALA A 96 16.89 26.10 3.41
CA ALA A 96 16.79 26.94 4.60
C ALA A 96 16.07 26.23 5.76
N ASP A 97 15.02 25.46 5.49
CA ASP A 97 14.27 24.73 6.50
C ASP A 97 15.11 23.61 7.13
N ARG A 98 15.82 22.81 6.32
CA ARG A 98 16.77 21.80 6.83
C ARG A 98 17.85 22.42 7.72
N TRP A 99 18.45 23.52 7.25
CA TRP A 99 19.44 24.25 8.04
C TRP A 99 18.86 24.76 9.37
N PHE A 100 17.63 25.30 9.35
CA PHE A 100 16.97 25.77 10.56
C PHE A 100 16.71 24.63 11.54
N GLU A 101 16.15 23.51 11.07
CA GLU A 101 15.92 22.34 11.91
C GLU A 101 17.20 21.82 12.57
N GLU A 102 18.32 21.79 11.84
CA GLU A 102 19.63 21.42 12.40
C GLU A 102 20.06 22.35 13.54
N ARG A 103 19.88 23.68 13.38
CA ARG A 103 20.23 24.66 14.42
C ARG A 103 19.35 24.51 15.65
N VAL A 104 18.04 24.35 15.48
CA VAL A 104 17.12 24.15 16.61
C VAL A 104 17.46 22.84 17.35
N ARG A 105 17.75 21.76 16.63
CA ARG A 105 18.17 20.49 17.26
C ARG A 105 19.49 20.64 18.01
N ALA A 106 20.49 21.31 17.44
CA ALA A 106 21.76 21.55 18.11
C ALA A 106 21.58 22.39 19.40
N ALA A 107 20.72 23.41 19.37
CA ALA A 107 20.40 24.21 20.54
C ALA A 107 19.75 23.39 21.66
N ILE A 108 18.80 22.50 21.33
CA ILE A 108 18.17 21.59 22.30
C ILE A 108 19.19 20.60 22.88
N ALA A 109 20.05 20.03 22.03
CA ALA A 109 21.08 19.09 22.46
C ALA A 109 22.10 19.74 23.41
N ASN A 110 22.48 20.99 23.15
CA ASN A 110 23.43 21.73 23.99
C ASN A 110 22.77 22.30 25.27
N GLY A 111 21.51 22.72 25.20
CA GLY A 111 20.76 23.24 26.35
C GLY A 111 20.31 22.16 27.34
N GLY A 112 20.26 20.90 26.93
CA GLY A 112 19.99 19.74 27.80
C GLY A 112 21.20 19.20 28.56
N GLN A 113 22.41 19.68 28.27
CA GLN A 113 23.68 19.25 28.90
C GLN A 113 24.07 20.12 30.11
N ALA A 114 23.25 21.11 30.49
CA ALA A 114 23.45 21.90 31.69
C ALA A 114 22.75 21.23 32.88
N LYS A 115 23.40 20.23 33.49
CA LYS A 115 23.14 19.78 34.85
C LYS A 115 24.45 19.46 35.57
#